data_AF-R9JHG7-F1
#
_entry.id   AF-R9JHG7-F1
#
_cell.length_a   1.000
_cell.length_b   1.000
_cell.length_c   1.000
_cell.angle_alpha   90.00
_cell.angle_beta   90.00
_cell.angle_gamma   90.00
#
_symmetry.space_group_name_H-M   'P 1'
#
loop_
_entity.id
_entity.type
_entity.pdbx_description
1 polymer ?
#
loop_
_entity_poly.entity_id
_entity_poly.type
_entity_poly.pdbx_seq_one_letter_code
_entity_poly.pdbx_strand_id
1 'polypeptide(L)' 'MHIDLKNLVSISEANQNFSKVARMVDENGAAVILKNNSPRYVLIDYSKLQEDTDADNEALEDVAARILQKHKKAFEELAK' A
#
# COMPACT_ATOMS: atom_id res chain seq x y z
N MET A 1 -1.11 -6.47 -0.39
CA MET A 1 -1.10 -6.14 -1.84
C MET A 1 -1.24 -7.40 -2.69
N HIS A 2 -2.35 -7.56 -3.41
CA HIS A 2 -2.41 -8.45 -4.57
C HIS A 2 -1.79 -7.69 -5.75
N ILE A 3 -0.64 -8.14 -6.26
CA ILE A 3 -0.03 -7.53 -7.44
C ILE A 3 -0.74 -8.13 -8.65
N ASP A 4 -1.64 -7.37 -9.25
CA ASP A 4 -2.30 -7.77 -10.50
C ASP A 4 -1.25 -7.84 -11.62
N LEU A 5 -1.00 -9.05 -12.14
CA LEU A 5 -0.01 -9.29 -13.21
C LEU A 5 -0.38 -8.58 -14.52
N LYS A 6 -1.59 -8.03 -14.64
CA LYS A 6 -2.05 -7.30 -15.82
C LYS A 6 -1.42 -5.91 -15.98
N ASN A 7 -0.81 -5.37 -14.92
CA ASN A 7 -0.30 -4.00 -14.93
C ASN A 7 1.23 -3.93 -15.04
N LEU A 8 1.86 -4.98 -15.58
CA LEU A 8 3.30 -5.04 -15.82
C LEU A 8 3.64 -4.30 -17.13
N VAL A 9 4.45 -3.26 -17.02
CA VAL A 9 4.90 -2.44 -18.16
C VAL A 9 6.42 -2.35 -18.18
N SER A 10 7.02 -2.38 -19.38
CA SER A 10 8.45 -2.14 -19.49
C SER A 10 8.80 -0.67 -19.21
N ILE A 11 10.02 -0.41 -18.73
CA ILE A 11 10.50 0.96 -18.52
C ILE A 11 10.45 1.82 -19.79
N SER A 12 10.70 1.20 -20.95
CA SER A 12 10.65 1.88 -22.24
C SER A 12 9.22 2.29 -22.60
N GLU A 13 8.24 1.40 -22.37
CA GLU A 13 6.83 1.67 -22.62
C GLU A 13 6.26 2.71 -21.66
N ALA A 14 6.61 2.63 -20.38
CA ALA A 14 6.25 3.64 -19.39
C ALA A 14 6.79 5.03 -19.75
N ASN A 15 8.02 5.10 -20.29
CA ASN A 15 8.63 6.37 -20.70
C ASN A 15 8.00 6.94 -21.99
N GLN A 16 7.64 6.08 -22.95
CA GLN A 16 7.08 6.52 -24.23
C GLN A 16 5.57 6.82 -24.16
N ASN A 17 4.84 6.10 -23.32
CA ASN A 17 3.38 6.15 -23.23
C ASN A 17 2.91 6.47 -21.81
N PHE A 18 3.62 7.38 -21.11
CA PHE A 18 3.36 7.66 -19.70
C PHE A 18 1.88 7.97 -19.40
N SER A 19 1.24 8.84 -20.19
CA SER A 19 -0.17 9.19 -19.99
C SER A 19 -1.13 8.00 -20.12
N LYS A 20 -0.79 7.02 -20.98
CA LYS A 20 -1.58 5.78 -21.11
C LYS A 20 -1.38 4.88 -19.89
N VAL A 21 -0.15 4.80 -19.38
CA VAL A 21 0.19 4.02 -18.18
C VAL A 21 -0.44 4.66 -16.93
N ALA A 22 -0.50 5.99 -16.85
CA ALA A 22 -1.21 6.70 -15.78
C ALA A 22 -2.71 6.36 -15.78
N ARG A 23 -3.38 6.37 -16.94
CA ARG A 23 -4.79 5.95 -17.04
C ARG A 23 -5.01 4.50 -16.62
N MET A 24 -4.06 3.61 -16.93
CA MET A 24 -4.11 2.22 -16.46
C MET A 24 -4.01 2.13 -14.92
N VAL A 25 -3.29 3.06 -14.28
CA VAL A 25 -3.27 3.20 -12.82
C VAL A 25 -4.58 3.75 -12.28
N ASP A 26 -5.20 4.72 -12.96
CA ASP A 26 -6.52 5.23 -12.56
C ASP A 26 -7.58 4.11 -12.55
N GLU A 27 -7.51 3.17 -13.51
CA GLU A 27 -8.45 2.05 -13.64
C GLU A 27 -8.12 0.88 -12.69
N ASN A 28 -6.84 0.50 -12.59
CA ASN A 28 -6.44 -0.74 -11.90
C ASN A 28 -5.69 -0.49 -10.57
N GLY A 29 -5.56 0.78 -10.14
CA GLY A 29 -4.97 1.21 -8.87
C GLY A 29 -3.45 1.29 -8.84
N ALA A 30 -2.73 0.42 -9.55
CA ALA A 30 -1.26 0.46 -9.61
C ALA A 30 -0.68 -0.22 -10.85
N ALA A 31 0.48 0.24 -11.31
CA ALA A 31 1.23 -0.33 -12.41
C ALA A 31 2.68 -0.63 -12.00
N VAL A 32 3.18 -1.80 -12.35
CA VAL A 32 4.53 -2.25 -12.01
C VAL A 32 5.42 -2.08 -13.23
N ILE A 33 6.50 -1.30 -13.07
CA ILE A 33 7.44 -1.01 -14.14
C ILE A 33 8.65 -1.94 -14.03
N LEU A 34 8.90 -2.67 -15.12
CA LEU A 34 10.00 -3.62 -15.29
C LEU A 34 11.23 -2.94 -15.90
N LYS A 35 12.42 -3.17 -15.32
CA LYS A 35 13.72 -2.86 -15.94
C LYS A 35 14.48 -4.16 -16.14
N ASN A 36 14.91 -4.43 -17.38
CA ASN A 36 15.56 -5.71 -17.75
C ASN A 36 14.74 -6.94 -17.33
N ASN A 37 13.43 -6.91 -17.64
CA ASN A 37 12.47 -7.97 -17.29
C ASN A 37 12.32 -8.26 -15.78
N SER A 38 12.79 -7.34 -14.92
CA SER A 38 12.68 -7.45 -13.46
C SER A 38 11.89 -6.27 -12.89
N PRO A 39 10.91 -6.49 -11.99
CA PRO A 39 10.17 -5.42 -11.33
C PRO A 39 11.13 -4.50 -10.59
N ARG A 40 11.04 -3.18 -10.85
CA ARG A 40 11.94 -2.22 -10.21
C ARG A 40 11.27 -0.95 -9.72
N TYR A 41 10.18 -0.53 -10.35
CA TYR A 41 9.44 0.64 -9.93
C TYR A 41 7.94 0.34 -9.92
N VAL A 42 7.17 1.18 -9.23
CA VAL A 42 5.71 1.12 -9.21
C VAL A 42 5.17 2.53 -9.43
N LEU A 43 4.09 2.63 -10.19
CA LEU A 43 3.26 3.82 -10.31
C LEU A 43 1.94 3.50 -9.63
N ILE A 44 1.48 4.38 -8.74
CA ILE A 44 0.30 4.19 -7.91
C ILE A 44 -0.35 5.56 -7.75
N ASP A 45 -1.68 5.57 -7.76
CA ASP A 45 -2.45 6.77 -7.45
C ASP A 45 -2.18 7.24 -6.01
N TYR A 46 -2.05 8.55 -5.83
CA TYR A 46 -1.68 9.11 -4.52
C TYR A 46 -2.78 8.96 -3.47
N SER A 47 -4.06 8.99 -3.87
CA SER A 47 -5.17 8.81 -2.93
C SER A 47 -5.23 7.39 -2.38
N LYS A 48 -4.88 6.39 -3.20
CA LYS A 48 -4.74 4.99 -2.76
C LYS A 48 -3.67 4.80 -1.67
N LEU A 49 -2.59 5.58 -1.72
CA LEU A 49 -1.57 5.54 -0.67
C LEU A 49 -2.09 6.08 0.67
N GLN A 50 -2.94 7.09 0.66
CA GLN A 50 -3.54 7.66 1.87
C GLN A 50 -4.57 6.70 2.48
N GLU A 51 -5.44 6.11 1.66
CA GLU A 51 -6.43 5.12 2.12
C GLU A 51 -5.76 3.91 2.81
N ASP A 52 -4.68 3.37 2.25
CA ASP A 52 -3.95 2.25 2.85
C ASP A 52 -3.23 2.65 4.16
N THR A 53 -2.71 3.89 4.27
CA THR A 53 -2.05 4.34 5.52
C THR A 53 -3.04 4.62 6.64
N ASP A 54 -4.21 5.16 6.31
CA ASP A 54 -5.26 5.40 7.30
C ASP A 54 -5.90 4.09 7.78
N ALA A 55 -6.13 3.12 6.87
CA ALA A 55 -6.66 1.81 7.23
C ALA A 55 -5.69 0.97 8.10
N ASP A 56 -4.38 1.02 7.83
CA ASP A 56 -3.37 0.34 8.64
C ASP A 56 -3.25 0.96 10.05
N ASN A 57 -3.39 2.28 10.17
CA ASN A 57 -3.41 2.96 11.47
C ASN A 57 -4.66 2.62 12.28
N GLU A 58 -5.84 2.63 11.66
CA GLU A 58 -7.10 2.29 12.33
C GLU A 58 -7.09 0.84 12.85
N ALA A 59 -6.53 -0.09 12.06
CA ALA A 59 -6.33 -1.47 12.49
C ALA A 59 -5.32 -1.60 13.66
N LEU A 60 -4.27 -0.78 13.67
CA LEU A 60 -3.29 -0.76 14.75
C LEU A 60 -3.91 -0.25 16.07
N GLU A 61 -4.73 0.79 16.00
CA GLU A 61 -5.45 1.32 17.17
C GLU A 61 -6.42 0.28 17.75
N ASP A 62 -7.15 -0.44 16.90
CA ASP A 62 -8.06 -1.51 17.33
C ASP A 62 -7.32 -2.66 18.02
N VAL A 63 -6.17 -3.07 17.50
CA VAL A 63 -5.31 -4.09 18.11
C VAL A 63 -4.74 -3.60 19.44
N ALA A 64 -4.25 -2.35 19.49
CA ALA A 64 -3.72 -1.75 20.70
C ALA A 64 -4.80 -1.62 21.78
N ALA A 65 -6.01 -1.17 21.43
CA ALA A 65 -7.15 -1.07 22.32
C ALA A 65 -7.54 -2.43 22.91
N ARG A 66 -7.57 -3.49 22.09
CA ARG A 66 -7.82 -4.86 22.56
C ARG A 66 -6.76 -5.36 23.53
N ILE A 67 -5.47 -5.12 23.25
CA ILE A 67 -4.37 -5.54 24.13
C ILE A 67 -4.43 -4.79 25.46
N LEU A 68 -4.65 -3.48 25.42
CA LEU A 68 -4.80 -2.64 26.61
C LEU A 68 -5.98 -3.07 27.46
N GLN A 69 -7.15 -3.37 26.86
CA GLN A 69 -8.29 -3.88 27.62
C GLN A 69 -8.01 -5.25 28.24
N LYS A 70 -7.38 -6.16 27.49
CA LYS A 70 -7.10 -7.53 27.95
C LYS A 70 -6.10 -7.55 29.12
N HIS A 71 -5.15 -6.63 29.13
CA HIS A 71 -4.07 -6.56 30.13
C HIS A 71 -4.19 -5.35 31.07
N LYS A 72 -5.35 -4.70 31.11
CA LYS A 72 -5.59 -3.46 31.88
C LYS A 72 -5.12 -3.54 33.33
N LYS A 73 -5.45 -4.64 34.04
CA LYS A 73 -5.02 -4.86 35.43
C LYS A 73 -3.51 -5.00 35.58
N ALA A 74 -2.83 -5.63 34.62
CA ALA A 74 -1.37 -5.80 34.66
C ALA A 74 -0.65 -4.46 34.41
N PHE A 75 -1.19 -3.61 33.52
CA PHE A 75 -0.69 -2.25 33.31
C PHE A 75 -0.95 -1.33 34.51
N GLU A 76 -2.11 -1.44 35.16
CA GLU A 76 -2.43 -0.70 36.39
C GLU A 76 -1.52 -1.07 37.56
N GLU A 77 -1.09 -2.34 37.66
CA GLU A 77 -0.10 -2.76 38.66
C GLU A 77 1.34 -2.33 38.34
N LEU A 78 1.72 -2.29 37.06
CA LEU A 78 3.05 -1.81 36.61
C LEU A 78 3.21 -0.29 36.75
N ALA A 79 2.11 0.46 36.79
CA ALA A 79 2.11 1.91 36.94
C ALA A 79 2.11 2.38 38.41
N LYS A 80 2.11 1.45 39.37
CA LYS A 80 2.17 1.70 40.82
C LYS A 80 3.60 1.56 41.34
#